data_AF-F9S8H5-F1
#
_entry.id   AF-F9S8H5-F1
#
_cell.length_a   1.000
_cell.length_b   1.000
_cell.length_c   1.000
_cell.angle_alpha   90.00
_cell.angle_beta   90.00
_cell.angle_gamma   90.00
#
_symmetry.space_group_name_H-M   'P 1'
#
loop_
_entity.id
_entity.type
_entity.pdbx_description
1 polymer ?
#
loop_
_entity_poly.entity_id
_entity_poly.type
_entity_poly.pdbx_seq_one_letter_code
_entity_poly.pdbx_strand_id
1 'polypeptide(L)'
;MNWQPTASIELLKQRAELLGQIRQFFAQRNVLEVDTPAMSHATVTDVHLQTFQTQFVGPGYADGSHLYLMTSPEFHMKRLLAAGSGCIYQINKAFRNEENGRYHNPEFTMLEWYRVGFDHHKLMDEMDDLLQLTIKCGAAQRMTYQQAFVSVLGVCPLEGSMAELKQAAATLGLSDIAEPEQDRDTLLQLLFSVGVEVKIGQEVPAFVYDFPASQAALAKINLNDDRVADRFEVYFKGIELANGFHELDNPAEQLARFEQDNAKRIEMGLTAQPIDYHLIAALEAGLPECAGVALGIDRLIMLALGQDHIDQVTAFPFPIA
;
A
#
# COMPACT_ATOMS: atom_id res chain seq x y z
N MET A 1 21.24 -28.94 -0.71
CA MET A 1 20.60 -27.95 0.18
C MET A 1 21.44 -26.71 0.16
N ASN A 2 20.89 -25.59 -0.31
CA ASN A 2 21.55 -24.30 -0.27
C ASN A 2 21.14 -23.61 1.04
N TRP A 3 22.04 -23.58 2.02
CA TRP A 3 21.81 -22.99 3.34
C TRP A 3 22.24 -21.51 3.40
N GLN A 4 22.89 -21.01 2.34
CA GLN A 4 23.40 -19.65 2.29
C GLN A 4 22.27 -18.65 1.99
N PRO A 5 22.39 -17.40 2.48
CA PRO A 5 21.45 -16.36 2.11
C PRO A 5 21.50 -16.07 0.60
N THR A 6 20.39 -15.59 0.02
CA THR A 6 20.37 -15.13 -1.38
C THR A 6 21.04 -13.77 -1.54
N ALA A 7 20.87 -12.87 -0.57
CA ALA A 7 21.58 -11.60 -0.50
C ALA A 7 23.03 -11.81 -0.02
N SER A 8 23.98 -11.11 -0.66
CA SER A 8 25.36 -11.11 -0.19
C SER A 8 25.48 -10.39 1.17
N ILE A 9 26.49 -10.73 1.97
CA ILE A 9 26.75 -10.05 3.24
C ILE A 9 27.01 -8.54 3.03
N GLU A 10 27.57 -8.16 1.89
CA GLU A 10 27.75 -6.76 1.52
C GLU A 10 26.41 -6.04 1.32
N LEU A 11 25.48 -6.63 0.56
CA LEU A 11 24.14 -6.09 0.35
C LEU A 11 23.35 -6.01 1.67
N LEU A 12 23.49 -7.02 2.55
CA LEU A 12 22.85 -7.00 3.87
C LEU A 12 23.39 -5.87 4.77
N LYS A 13 24.68 -5.54 4.68
CA LYS A 13 25.26 -4.38 5.39
C LYS A 13 24.71 -3.06 4.84
N GLN A 14 24.61 -2.93 3.52
CA GLN A 14 24.04 -1.74 2.88
C GLN A 14 22.55 -1.57 3.23
N ARG A 15 21.79 -2.67 3.28
CA ARG A 15 20.42 -2.70 3.81
C ARG A 15 20.34 -2.15 5.24
N ALA A 16 21.22 -2.61 6.14
CA ALA A 16 21.25 -2.15 7.52
C ALA A 16 21.57 -0.65 7.63
N GLU A 17 22.48 -0.15 6.78
CA GLU A 17 22.81 1.27 6.71
C GLU A 17 21.61 2.12 6.25
N LEU A 18 20.93 1.71 5.16
CA LEU A 18 19.73 2.39 4.67
C LEU A 18 18.60 2.41 5.71
N LEU A 19 18.38 1.30 6.42
CA LEU A 19 17.42 1.26 7.53
C LEU A 19 17.81 2.24 8.66
N GLY A 20 19.10 2.39 8.95
CA GLY A 20 19.58 3.39 9.90
C GLY A 20 19.32 4.83 9.43
N GLN A 21 19.52 5.12 8.14
CA GLN A 21 19.24 6.42 7.54
C GLN A 21 17.74 6.76 7.59
N ILE A 22 16.87 5.80 7.30
CA ILE A 22 15.41 5.96 7.40
C ILE A 22 14.99 6.30 8.83
N ARG A 23 15.47 5.55 9.84
CA ARG A 23 15.17 5.88 11.24
C ARG A 23 15.65 7.27 11.62
N GLN A 24 16.86 7.65 11.19
CA GLN A 24 17.41 8.98 11.43
C GLN A 24 16.58 10.10 10.78
N PHE A 25 16.03 9.87 9.59
CA PHE A 25 15.16 10.81 8.88
C PHE A 25 13.90 11.16 9.71
N PHE A 26 13.25 10.15 10.28
CA PHE A 26 12.08 10.33 11.14
C PHE A 26 12.42 10.90 12.51
N ALA A 27 13.52 10.46 13.11
CA ALA A 27 14.00 10.99 14.39
C ALA A 27 14.28 12.50 14.33
N GLN A 28 14.87 12.99 13.24
CA GLN A 28 15.11 14.43 13.03
C GLN A 28 13.82 15.25 12.87
N ARG A 29 12.72 14.59 12.47
CA ARG A 29 11.40 15.19 12.29
C ARG A 29 10.48 14.98 13.49
N ASN A 30 11.00 14.44 14.60
CA ASN A 30 10.26 14.10 15.82
C ASN A 30 9.04 13.19 15.54
N VAL A 31 9.18 12.23 14.64
CA VAL A 31 8.18 11.18 14.39
C VAL A 31 8.55 9.96 15.23
N LEU A 32 7.65 9.50 16.07
CA LEU A 32 7.89 8.43 17.04
C LEU A 32 7.89 7.04 16.36
N GLU A 33 8.96 6.26 16.53
CA GLU A 33 8.94 4.83 16.16
C GLU A 33 8.03 4.06 17.12
N VAL A 34 7.07 3.30 16.58
CA VAL A 34 6.18 2.43 17.34
C VAL A 34 6.33 0.98 16.90
N ASP A 35 5.89 0.05 17.74
CA ASP A 35 5.86 -1.38 17.44
C ASP A 35 4.47 -1.95 17.77
N THR A 36 3.73 -2.30 16.74
CA THR A 36 2.38 -2.87 16.81
C THR A 36 2.40 -4.39 16.56
N PRO A 37 1.40 -5.15 17.06
CA PRO A 37 1.34 -6.59 16.89
C PRO A 37 1.41 -7.04 15.42
N ALA A 38 2.13 -8.14 15.17
CA ALA A 38 2.15 -8.84 13.87
C ALA A 38 0.97 -9.81 13.68
N MET A 39 0.21 -10.07 14.75
CA MET A 39 -0.98 -10.92 14.75
C MET A 39 -2.19 -10.16 15.30
N SER A 40 -3.38 -10.41 14.75
CA SER A 40 -4.64 -9.80 15.23
C SER A 40 -5.81 -10.79 15.16
N HIS A 41 -6.86 -10.50 15.94
CA HIS A 41 -8.14 -11.22 15.89
C HIS A 41 -9.00 -10.83 14.69
N ALA A 42 -8.72 -9.67 14.09
CA ALA A 42 -9.37 -9.18 12.89
C ALA A 42 -8.35 -8.99 11.76
N THR A 43 -8.83 -8.78 10.54
CA THR A 43 -7.98 -8.54 9.37
C THR A 43 -8.64 -7.56 8.42
N VAL A 44 -7.97 -7.23 7.31
CA VAL A 44 -8.51 -6.33 6.29
C VAL A 44 -9.63 -7.01 5.50
N THR A 45 -10.63 -6.22 5.09
CA THR A 45 -11.72 -6.70 4.22
C THR A 45 -11.41 -6.56 2.73
N ASP A 46 -10.32 -5.86 2.37
CA ASP A 46 -9.90 -5.63 0.99
C ASP A 46 -10.01 -6.90 0.12
N VAL A 47 -10.76 -6.81 -0.98
CA VAL A 47 -11.10 -7.93 -1.87
C VAL A 47 -9.88 -8.52 -2.58
N HIS A 48 -8.83 -7.73 -2.76
CA HIS A 48 -7.61 -8.13 -3.47
C HIS A 48 -6.57 -8.73 -2.53
N LEU A 49 -6.71 -8.54 -1.22
CA LEU A 49 -5.76 -9.08 -0.24
C LEU A 49 -6.17 -10.47 0.27
N GLN A 50 -5.17 -11.35 0.33
CA GLN A 50 -5.29 -12.66 0.98
C GLN A 50 -4.39 -12.71 2.22
N THR A 51 -4.96 -13.13 3.35
CA THR A 51 -4.30 -13.04 4.66
C THR A 51 -3.85 -14.42 5.13
N PHE A 52 -2.66 -14.50 5.71
CA PHE A 52 -2.23 -15.70 6.42
C PHE A 52 -3.01 -15.82 7.74
N GLN A 53 -3.33 -17.06 8.09
CA GLN A 53 -4.08 -17.40 9.29
C GLN A 53 -3.25 -18.33 10.18
N THR A 54 -3.42 -18.19 11.49
CA THR A 54 -2.81 -19.06 12.49
C THR A 54 -3.76 -19.29 13.66
N GLN A 55 -3.37 -20.15 14.59
CA GLN A 55 -4.12 -20.43 15.82
C GLN A 55 -3.20 -20.25 17.03
N PHE A 56 -3.65 -19.42 17.97
CA PHE A 56 -3.01 -19.29 19.28
C PHE A 56 -3.61 -20.28 20.26
N VAL A 57 -2.78 -21.16 20.82
CA VAL A 57 -3.16 -22.10 21.89
C VAL A 57 -2.34 -21.76 23.13
N GLY A 58 -3.01 -21.54 24.26
CA GLY A 58 -2.34 -21.14 25.50
C GLY A 58 -3.22 -21.34 26.73
N PRO A 59 -2.70 -21.05 27.93
CA PRO A 59 -3.51 -21.07 29.16
C PRO A 59 -4.75 -20.18 29.02
N GLY A 60 -5.94 -20.73 29.25
CA GLY A 60 -7.21 -20.03 29.04
C GLY A 60 -7.75 -20.04 27.60
N TYR A 61 -6.98 -20.55 26.64
CA TYR A 61 -7.32 -20.69 25.21
C TYR A 61 -7.06 -22.13 24.74
N ALA A 62 -7.56 -23.10 25.50
CA ALA A 62 -7.36 -24.52 25.20
C ALA A 62 -7.98 -24.94 23.86
N ASP A 63 -9.10 -24.31 23.48
CA ASP A 63 -9.79 -24.52 22.20
C ASP A 63 -9.17 -23.73 21.03
N GLY A 64 -8.08 -22.99 21.30
CA GLY A 64 -7.42 -22.12 20.34
C GLY A 64 -8.15 -20.80 20.11
N SER A 65 -7.42 -19.79 19.63
CA SER A 65 -7.96 -18.53 19.14
C SER A 65 -7.45 -18.28 17.73
N HIS A 66 -8.38 -18.02 16.81
CA HIS A 66 -8.04 -17.71 15.43
C HIS A 66 -7.38 -16.33 15.36
N LEU A 67 -6.26 -16.25 14.65
CA LEU A 67 -5.51 -15.03 14.43
C LEU A 67 -5.11 -14.92 12.97
N TYR A 68 -4.94 -13.68 12.52
CA TYR A 68 -4.44 -13.32 11.21
C TYR A 68 -3.07 -12.67 11.35
N LEU A 69 -2.17 -12.93 10.41
CA LEU A 69 -0.96 -12.15 10.26
C LEU A 69 -1.29 -10.82 9.57
N MET A 70 -0.71 -9.72 10.06
CA MET A 70 -1.04 -8.38 9.58
C MET A 70 -0.48 -8.13 8.17
N THR A 71 -1.34 -7.69 7.25
CA THR A 71 -0.97 -7.25 5.89
C THR A 71 -0.36 -5.85 5.86
N SER A 72 -0.62 -5.06 6.90
CA SER A 72 -0.05 -3.74 7.24
C SER A 72 -0.36 -3.44 8.72
N PRO A 73 0.44 -2.61 9.42
CA PRO A 73 0.14 -2.12 10.77
C PRO A 73 -0.98 -1.07 10.86
N GLU A 74 -1.57 -0.61 9.74
CA GLU A 74 -2.53 0.52 9.64
C GLU A 74 -3.56 0.58 10.76
N PHE A 75 -4.32 -0.50 10.99
CA PHE A 75 -5.41 -0.48 11.97
C PHE A 75 -4.91 -0.21 13.40
N HIS A 76 -3.77 -0.79 13.76
CA HIS A 76 -3.16 -0.56 15.07
C HIS A 76 -2.58 0.85 15.19
N MET A 77 -1.98 1.37 14.11
CA MET A 77 -1.44 2.73 14.09
C MET A 77 -2.55 3.77 14.16
N LYS A 78 -3.68 3.59 13.46
CA LYS A 78 -4.87 4.43 13.60
C LYS A 78 -5.43 4.44 15.03
N ARG A 79 -5.43 3.28 15.70
CA ARG A 79 -5.80 3.19 17.12
C ARG A 79 -4.82 3.95 18.02
N LEU A 80 -3.52 3.95 17.73
CA LEU A 80 -2.54 4.78 18.45
C LEU A 80 -2.76 6.28 18.20
N LEU A 81 -3.09 6.68 16.98
CA LEU A 81 -3.41 8.07 16.63
C LEU A 81 -4.63 8.57 17.42
N ALA A 82 -5.72 7.78 17.44
CA ALA A 82 -6.90 8.08 18.24
C ALA A 82 -6.60 8.12 19.75
N ALA A 83 -5.63 7.34 20.22
CA ALA A 83 -5.13 7.39 21.59
C ALA A 83 -4.19 8.58 21.88
N GLY A 84 -3.92 9.44 20.89
CA GLY A 84 -3.13 10.66 21.04
C GLY A 84 -1.62 10.46 20.90
N SER A 85 -1.15 9.45 20.16
CA SER A 85 0.28 9.21 19.96
C SER A 85 1.03 10.35 19.26
N GLY A 86 0.32 11.19 18.50
CA GLY A 86 0.93 12.16 17.60
C GLY A 86 1.52 11.49 16.34
N CYS A 87 2.48 12.14 15.69
CA CYS A 87 3.12 11.61 14.48
C CYS A 87 3.95 10.36 14.80
N ILE A 88 3.68 9.26 14.09
CA ILE A 88 4.29 7.94 14.34
C ILE A 88 4.77 7.30 13.04
N TYR A 89 5.79 6.46 13.13
CA TYR A 89 6.23 5.56 12.05
C TYR A 89 6.53 4.17 12.61
N GLN A 90 6.52 3.16 11.74
CA GLN A 90 6.91 1.81 12.08
C GLN A 90 7.67 1.17 10.92
N ILE A 91 8.73 0.43 11.25
CA ILE A 91 9.41 -0.49 10.33
C ILE A 91 9.17 -1.91 10.86
N ASN A 92 8.32 -2.69 10.19
CA ASN A 92 7.96 -4.03 10.63
C ASN A 92 7.82 -5.01 9.46
N LYS A 93 7.57 -6.28 9.79
CA LYS A 93 7.17 -7.29 8.83
C LYS A 93 5.66 -7.21 8.56
N ALA A 94 5.31 -7.27 7.29
CA ALA A 94 3.96 -7.42 6.78
C ALA A 94 3.84 -8.75 6.03
N PHE A 95 2.66 -9.36 6.05
CA PHE A 95 2.42 -10.71 5.55
C PHE A 95 1.23 -10.72 4.59
N ARG A 96 1.44 -11.20 3.36
CA ARG A 96 0.39 -11.33 2.33
C ARG A 96 0.48 -12.72 1.70
N ASN A 97 -0.62 -13.48 1.76
CA ASN A 97 -0.71 -14.85 1.26
C ASN A 97 -1.04 -14.86 -0.25
N GLU A 98 -0.15 -14.23 -1.01
CA GLU A 98 -0.32 -13.93 -2.43
C GLU A 98 0.87 -14.47 -3.22
N GLU A 99 1.50 -13.61 -4.03
CA GLU A 99 2.53 -14.00 -4.97
C GLU A 99 3.92 -14.04 -4.32
N ASN A 100 4.72 -14.99 -4.79
CA ASN A 100 6.17 -14.90 -4.75
C ASN A 100 6.64 -14.55 -6.16
N GLY A 101 7.46 -13.51 -6.29
CA GLY A 101 8.03 -13.16 -7.58
C GLY A 101 9.08 -12.07 -7.47
N ARG A 102 9.40 -11.47 -8.61
CA ARG A 102 10.49 -10.50 -8.76
C ARG A 102 10.42 -9.34 -7.75
N TYR A 103 9.21 -8.87 -7.45
CA TYR A 103 8.95 -7.72 -6.57
C TYR A 103 8.08 -8.07 -5.35
N HIS A 104 7.82 -9.35 -5.10
CA HIS A 104 6.90 -9.84 -4.08
C HIS A 104 7.52 -10.99 -3.28
N ASN A 105 7.45 -10.90 -1.96
CA ASN A 105 7.73 -12.02 -1.06
C ASN A 105 6.58 -12.09 -0.04
N PRO A 106 6.08 -13.29 0.33
CA PRO A 106 4.93 -13.43 1.23
C PRO A 106 5.09 -12.75 2.60
N GLU A 107 6.34 -12.58 3.06
CA GLU A 107 6.72 -11.75 4.19
C GLU A 107 7.70 -10.67 3.72
N PHE A 108 7.38 -9.40 3.92
CA PHE A 108 8.23 -8.28 3.47
C PHE A 108 8.31 -7.20 4.55
N THR A 109 9.31 -6.32 4.42
CA THR A 109 9.51 -5.20 5.35
C THR A 109 8.76 -3.98 4.84
N MET A 110 7.88 -3.46 5.67
CA MET A 110 7.10 -2.25 5.40
C MET A 110 7.62 -1.10 6.27
N LEU A 111 7.68 0.09 5.69
CA LEU A 111 7.76 1.35 6.41
C LEU A 111 6.38 2.01 6.29
N GLU A 112 5.71 2.21 7.42
CA GLU A 112 4.43 2.90 7.43
C GLU A 112 4.49 4.06 8.42
N TRP A 113 3.95 5.23 8.06
CA TRP A 113 3.94 6.38 8.95
C TRP A 113 2.74 7.27 8.74
N TYR A 114 2.40 8.02 9.80
CA TYR A 114 1.26 8.91 9.86
C TYR A 114 1.66 10.28 10.39
N ARG A 115 1.17 11.33 9.72
CA ARG A 115 1.44 12.73 10.03
C ARG A 115 0.15 13.45 10.41
N VAL A 116 0.02 13.81 11.69
CA VAL A 116 -1.11 14.61 12.19
C VAL A 116 -1.02 16.03 11.64
N GLY A 117 -2.14 16.53 11.12
CA GLY A 117 -2.26 17.86 10.49
C GLY A 117 -1.69 17.95 9.08
N PHE A 118 -1.25 16.83 8.49
CA PHE A 118 -0.88 16.77 7.08
C PHE A 118 -2.09 16.37 6.24
N ASP A 119 -2.20 16.96 5.06
CA ASP A 119 -2.93 16.38 3.94
C ASP A 119 -1.98 15.46 3.14
N HIS A 120 -2.54 14.75 2.17
CA HIS A 120 -1.78 13.83 1.34
C HIS A 120 -0.71 14.53 0.47
N HIS A 121 -0.86 15.82 0.14
CA HIS A 121 0.16 16.57 -0.62
C HIS A 121 1.41 16.89 0.22
N LYS A 122 1.22 17.32 1.47
CA LYS A 122 2.35 17.50 2.41
C LYS A 122 3.04 16.17 2.72
N LEU A 123 2.27 15.08 2.76
CA LEU A 123 2.84 13.75 2.92
C LEU A 123 3.68 13.34 1.70
N MET A 124 3.20 13.63 0.48
CA MET A 124 4.00 13.44 -0.73
C MET A 124 5.29 14.29 -0.73
N ASP A 125 5.29 15.51 -0.15
CA ASP A 125 6.50 16.32 -0.01
C ASP A 125 7.53 15.63 0.90
N GLU A 126 7.09 15.15 2.08
CA GLU A 126 7.96 14.43 3.01
C GLU A 126 8.45 13.09 2.43
N MET A 127 7.62 12.41 1.66
CA MET A 127 8.01 11.19 0.97
C MET A 127 9.05 11.47 -0.14
N ASP A 128 8.91 12.56 -0.90
CA ASP A 128 9.91 12.95 -1.90
C ASP A 128 11.29 13.22 -1.26
N ASP A 129 11.32 13.90 -0.11
CA ASP A 129 12.55 14.07 0.68
C ASP A 129 13.20 12.71 1.04
N LEU A 130 12.38 11.75 1.49
CA LEU A 130 12.85 10.41 1.87
C LEU A 130 13.40 9.63 0.67
N LEU A 131 12.72 9.72 -0.48
CA LEU A 131 13.16 9.06 -1.72
C LEU A 131 14.49 9.66 -2.20
N GLN A 132 14.61 10.99 -2.24
CA GLN A 132 15.86 11.65 -2.62
C GLN A 132 17.02 11.27 -1.69
N LEU A 133 16.76 11.13 -0.39
CA LEU A 133 17.76 10.67 0.58
C LEU A 133 18.22 9.22 0.33
N THR A 134 17.28 8.31 0.11
CA THR A 134 17.53 6.86 0.13
C THR A 134 17.96 6.28 -1.21
N ILE A 135 17.31 6.69 -2.30
CA ILE A 135 17.60 6.22 -3.67
C ILE A 135 18.39 7.22 -4.52
N LYS A 136 18.73 8.40 -3.96
CA LYS A 136 19.56 9.44 -4.60
C LYS A 136 19.03 9.86 -5.98
N CYS A 137 17.71 9.96 -6.10
CA CYS A 137 17.03 10.40 -7.31
C CYS A 137 16.85 11.93 -7.33
N GLY A 138 16.36 12.46 -8.46
CA GLY A 138 15.85 13.84 -8.52
C GLY A 138 14.47 13.96 -7.87
N ALA A 139 14.01 15.21 -7.71
CA ALA A 139 12.68 15.50 -7.18
C ALA A 139 11.58 14.82 -8.01
N ALA A 140 10.59 14.28 -7.31
CA ALA A 140 9.52 13.52 -7.93
C ALA A 140 8.59 14.42 -8.77
N GLN A 141 8.07 13.86 -9.85
CA GLN A 141 6.98 14.45 -10.61
C GLN A 141 5.63 14.12 -9.96
N ARG A 142 4.64 14.99 -10.14
CA ARG A 142 3.26 14.76 -9.69
C ARG A 142 2.30 14.87 -10.86
N MET A 143 1.34 13.97 -10.91
CA MET A 143 0.24 14.00 -11.86
C MET A 143 -1.01 13.40 -11.24
N THR A 144 -2.19 13.87 -11.65
CA THR A 144 -3.43 13.19 -11.25
C THR A 144 -3.56 11.86 -12.01
N TYR A 145 -4.34 10.93 -11.47
CA TYR A 145 -4.70 9.67 -12.12
C TYR A 145 -5.30 9.94 -13.51
N GLN A 146 -6.16 10.96 -13.60
CA GLN A 146 -6.72 11.42 -14.86
C GLN A 146 -5.64 11.88 -15.86
N GLN A 147 -4.68 12.72 -15.43
CA GLN A 147 -3.59 13.19 -16.28
C GLN A 147 -2.71 12.03 -16.76
N ALA A 148 -2.41 11.06 -15.88
CA ALA A 148 -1.62 9.89 -16.23
C ALA A 148 -2.30 9.07 -17.33
N PHE A 149 -3.60 8.78 -17.20
CA PHE A 149 -4.38 8.08 -18.21
C PHE A 149 -4.48 8.85 -19.53
N VAL A 150 -4.81 10.14 -19.49
CA VAL A 150 -4.99 10.94 -20.71
C VAL A 150 -3.67 11.06 -21.47
N SER A 151 -2.56 11.27 -20.76
CA SER A 151 -1.24 11.42 -21.39
C SER A 151 -0.69 10.11 -21.98
N VAL A 152 -0.94 8.97 -21.34
CA VAL A 152 -0.38 7.68 -21.75
C VAL A 152 -1.31 6.90 -22.68
N LEU A 153 -2.61 6.86 -22.35
CA LEU A 153 -3.61 6.03 -23.03
C LEU A 153 -4.61 6.83 -23.87
N GLY A 154 -4.61 8.16 -23.79
CA GLY A 154 -5.50 9.01 -24.59
C GLY A 154 -6.97 8.93 -24.20
N VAL A 155 -7.30 8.36 -23.03
CA VAL A 155 -8.68 8.21 -22.53
C VAL A 155 -8.81 8.80 -21.13
N CYS A 156 -9.96 9.39 -20.83
CA CYS A 156 -10.26 9.91 -19.49
C CYS A 156 -10.79 8.77 -18.60
N PRO A 157 -10.15 8.44 -17.46
CA PRO A 157 -10.60 7.35 -16.59
C PRO A 157 -11.84 7.72 -15.78
N LEU A 158 -12.13 9.01 -15.60
CA LEU A 158 -13.27 9.48 -14.79
C LEU A 158 -14.56 9.61 -15.63
N GLU A 159 -14.43 9.90 -16.93
CA GLU A 159 -15.57 10.22 -17.81
C GLU A 159 -15.70 9.26 -19.00
N GLY A 160 -14.62 8.58 -19.40
CA GLY A 160 -14.63 7.68 -20.55
C GLY A 160 -15.56 6.49 -20.33
N SER A 161 -16.34 6.15 -21.35
CA SER A 161 -17.23 4.99 -21.35
C SER A 161 -16.47 3.67 -21.25
N MET A 162 -17.15 2.58 -20.84
CA MET A 162 -16.55 1.24 -20.85
C MET A 162 -16.03 0.86 -22.25
N ALA A 163 -16.70 1.28 -23.32
CA ALA A 163 -16.26 1.02 -24.69
C ALA A 163 -14.94 1.73 -25.00
N GLU A 164 -14.77 2.99 -24.60
CA GLU A 164 -13.52 3.74 -24.79
C GLU A 164 -12.36 3.15 -23.96
N LEU A 165 -12.63 2.72 -22.72
CA LEU A 165 -11.63 2.04 -21.89
C LEU A 165 -11.19 0.70 -22.50
N LYS A 166 -12.14 -0.12 -22.99
CA LYS A 166 -11.83 -1.38 -23.69
C LYS A 166 -11.06 -1.13 -24.99
N GLN A 167 -11.37 -0.05 -25.70
CA GLN A 167 -10.62 0.35 -26.89
C GLN A 167 -9.17 0.73 -26.55
N ALA A 168 -8.95 1.42 -25.41
CA ALA A 168 -7.60 1.67 -24.92
C ALA A 168 -6.88 0.35 -24.57
N ALA A 169 -7.56 -0.61 -23.93
CA ALA A 169 -6.99 -1.92 -23.62
C ALA A 169 -6.58 -2.70 -24.89
N ALA A 170 -7.36 -2.58 -25.97
CA ALA A 170 -7.02 -3.19 -27.25
C ALA A 170 -5.71 -2.63 -27.85
N THR A 171 -5.41 -1.34 -27.64
CA THR A 171 -4.12 -0.76 -28.08
C THR A 171 -2.91 -1.32 -27.34
N LEU A 172 -3.13 -1.87 -26.14
CA LEU A 172 -2.13 -2.56 -25.32
C LEU A 172 -2.05 -4.07 -25.59
N GLY A 173 -2.90 -4.59 -26.50
CA GLY A 173 -3.00 -6.03 -26.78
C GLY A 173 -3.75 -6.83 -25.70
N LEU A 174 -4.60 -6.18 -24.91
CA LEU A 174 -5.32 -6.78 -23.77
C LEU A 174 -6.79 -7.10 -24.07
N SER A 175 -7.20 -7.13 -25.34
CA SER A 175 -8.61 -7.32 -25.72
C SER A 175 -9.23 -8.57 -25.11
N ASP A 176 -8.51 -9.69 -25.09
CA ASP A 176 -9.03 -10.97 -24.57
C ASP A 176 -9.40 -10.91 -23.08
N ILE A 177 -8.75 -10.04 -22.32
CA ILE A 177 -9.00 -9.83 -20.88
C ILE A 177 -10.04 -8.72 -20.68
N ALA A 178 -9.94 -7.63 -21.45
CA ALA A 178 -10.78 -6.45 -21.27
C ALA A 178 -12.21 -6.61 -21.82
N GLU A 179 -12.42 -7.38 -22.89
CA GLU A 179 -13.75 -7.59 -23.48
C GLU A 179 -14.75 -8.26 -22.52
N PRO A 180 -14.42 -9.37 -21.83
CA PRO A 180 -15.35 -9.98 -20.87
C PRO A 180 -15.54 -9.16 -19.60
N GLU A 181 -14.60 -8.25 -19.25
CA GLU A 181 -14.66 -7.48 -18.01
C GLU A 181 -15.86 -6.52 -17.97
N GLN A 182 -16.58 -6.51 -16.85
CA GLN A 182 -17.76 -5.68 -16.61
C GLN A 182 -17.58 -4.73 -15.41
N ASP A 183 -16.65 -5.02 -14.51
CA ASP A 183 -16.24 -4.13 -13.43
C ASP A 183 -15.30 -3.05 -13.97
N ARG A 184 -15.73 -1.79 -13.81
CA ARG A 184 -14.98 -0.64 -14.31
C ARG A 184 -13.64 -0.49 -13.60
N ASP A 185 -13.59 -0.73 -12.29
CA ASP A 185 -12.37 -0.57 -11.51
C ASP A 185 -11.35 -1.63 -11.86
N THR A 186 -11.75 -2.88 -12.05
CA THR A 186 -10.87 -3.94 -12.52
C THR A 186 -10.26 -3.57 -13.88
N LEU A 187 -11.05 -3.03 -14.81
CA LEU A 187 -10.54 -2.58 -16.10
C LEU A 187 -9.58 -1.38 -15.96
N LEU A 188 -9.88 -0.42 -15.09
CA LEU A 188 -9.00 0.71 -14.81
C LEU A 188 -7.68 0.26 -14.16
N GLN A 189 -7.71 -0.65 -13.20
CA GLN A 189 -6.52 -1.24 -12.58
C GLN A 189 -5.65 -1.95 -13.62
N LEU A 190 -6.26 -2.76 -14.51
CA LEU A 190 -5.55 -3.44 -15.60
C LEU A 190 -4.86 -2.44 -16.55
N LEU A 191 -5.61 -1.42 -17.00
CA LEU A 191 -5.09 -0.37 -17.89
C LEU A 191 -3.97 0.42 -17.24
N PHE A 192 -4.12 0.75 -15.97
CA PHE A 192 -3.12 1.50 -15.23
C PHE A 192 -1.84 0.67 -15.07
N SER A 193 -1.95 -0.58 -14.62
CA SER A 193 -0.79 -1.44 -14.36
C SER A 193 -0.02 -1.80 -15.64
N VAL A 194 -0.72 -2.21 -16.70
CA VAL A 194 -0.04 -2.65 -17.94
C VAL A 194 0.31 -1.46 -18.84
N GLY A 195 -0.45 -0.37 -18.77
CA GLY A 195 -0.32 0.77 -19.66
C GLY A 195 0.43 1.95 -19.05
N VAL A 196 -0.03 2.45 -17.90
CA VAL A 196 0.45 3.71 -17.29
C VAL A 196 1.73 3.50 -16.49
N GLU A 197 1.77 2.53 -15.57
CA GLU A 197 2.90 2.29 -14.66
C GLU A 197 4.22 2.10 -15.41
N VAL A 198 4.17 1.41 -16.56
CA VAL A 198 5.36 1.13 -17.39
C VAL A 198 5.90 2.36 -18.14
N LYS A 199 5.18 3.49 -18.13
CA LYS A 199 5.56 4.73 -18.84
C LYS A 199 5.95 5.87 -17.91
N ILE A 200 5.44 5.89 -16.68
CA ILE A 200 5.75 6.91 -15.69
C ILE A 200 7.00 6.54 -14.88
N GLY A 201 7.55 7.51 -14.14
CA GLY A 201 8.57 7.23 -13.14
C GLY A 201 9.91 6.72 -13.70
N GLN A 202 10.25 6.99 -14.95
CA GLN A 202 11.44 6.39 -15.59
C GLN A 202 12.76 7.08 -15.16
N GLU A 203 12.76 8.41 -15.16
CA GLU A 203 13.96 9.23 -14.86
C GLU A 203 13.99 9.69 -13.39
N VAL A 204 12.83 10.09 -12.87
CA VAL A 204 12.60 10.48 -11.46
C VAL A 204 11.31 9.81 -10.97
N PRO A 205 11.10 9.64 -9.65
CA PRO A 205 9.85 9.08 -9.14
C PRO A 205 8.63 9.87 -9.63
N ALA A 206 7.51 9.18 -9.83
CA ALA A 206 6.25 9.78 -10.25
C ALA A 206 5.17 9.46 -9.23
N PHE A 207 4.68 10.50 -8.55
CA PHE A 207 3.46 10.44 -7.75
C PHE A 207 2.25 10.54 -8.67
N VAL A 208 1.34 9.58 -8.54
CA VAL A 208 0.00 9.62 -9.12
C VAL A 208 -0.97 9.82 -7.97
N TYR A 209 -1.81 10.86 -8.01
CA TYR A 209 -2.80 11.16 -6.96
C TYR A 209 -4.19 11.38 -7.56
N ASP A 210 -5.22 11.58 -6.73
CA ASP A 210 -6.62 11.69 -7.18
C ASP A 210 -7.11 10.43 -7.91
N PHE A 211 -6.89 9.26 -7.30
CA PHE A 211 -7.45 8.00 -7.78
C PHE A 211 -8.99 8.04 -7.78
N PRO A 212 -9.69 7.26 -8.63
CA PRO A 212 -11.15 7.21 -8.62
C PRO A 212 -11.71 6.95 -7.22
N ALA A 213 -12.84 7.58 -6.87
CA ALA A 213 -13.48 7.45 -5.56
C ALA A 213 -13.83 5.99 -5.20
N SER A 214 -14.14 5.17 -6.21
CA SER A 214 -14.37 3.73 -6.05
C SER A 214 -13.12 2.94 -5.64
N GLN A 215 -11.94 3.54 -5.81
CA GLN A 215 -10.64 3.01 -5.42
C GLN A 215 -10.05 3.79 -4.23
N ALA A 216 -10.90 4.43 -3.43
CA ALA A 216 -10.48 5.22 -2.27
C ALA A 216 -9.79 4.39 -1.18
N ALA A 217 -10.04 3.08 -1.10
CA ALA A 217 -9.61 2.25 0.02
C ALA A 217 -10.06 2.89 1.36
N LEU A 218 -9.11 3.34 2.20
CA LEU A 218 -9.38 4.03 3.48
C LEU A 218 -9.15 5.56 3.39
N ALA A 219 -9.07 6.11 2.19
CA ALA A 219 -8.91 7.55 1.94
C ALA A 219 -10.23 8.33 2.01
N LYS A 220 -10.14 9.62 2.34
CA LYS A 220 -11.23 10.59 2.16
C LYS A 220 -11.57 10.75 0.68
N ILE A 221 -12.85 10.95 0.39
CA ILE A 221 -13.30 11.43 -0.93
C ILE A 221 -12.96 12.92 -1.03
N ASN A 222 -12.46 13.34 -2.18
CA ASN A 222 -12.04 14.72 -2.38
C ASN A 222 -13.25 15.67 -2.31
N LEU A 223 -13.10 16.77 -1.57
CA LEU A 223 -14.19 17.72 -1.35
C LEU A 223 -14.50 18.61 -2.57
N ASN A 224 -13.56 18.76 -3.50
CA ASN A 224 -13.71 19.58 -4.70
C ASN A 224 -14.21 18.78 -5.92
N ASP A 225 -13.88 17.49 -5.99
CA ASP A 225 -14.35 16.56 -7.02
C ASP A 225 -14.68 15.19 -6.40
N ASP A 226 -15.97 14.90 -6.23
CA ASP A 226 -16.48 13.69 -5.57
C ASP A 226 -16.20 12.39 -6.35
N ARG A 227 -15.67 12.50 -7.57
CA ARG A 227 -15.29 11.36 -8.41
C ARG A 227 -13.92 10.80 -8.05
N VAL A 228 -13.13 11.51 -7.24
CA VAL A 228 -11.77 11.11 -6.85
C VAL A 228 -11.60 11.05 -5.34
N ALA A 229 -10.59 10.32 -4.90
CA ALA A 229 -10.18 10.19 -3.52
C ALA A 229 -8.83 10.85 -3.29
N ASP A 230 -8.61 11.34 -2.08
CA ASP A 230 -7.35 11.93 -1.60
C ASP A 230 -6.30 10.83 -1.35
N ARG A 231 -6.06 9.99 -2.36
CA ARG A 231 -5.10 8.87 -2.39
C ARG A 231 -4.03 9.15 -3.41
N PHE A 232 -2.81 8.72 -3.10
CA PHE A 232 -1.68 8.72 -4.02
C PHE A 232 -0.89 7.42 -3.95
N GLU A 233 -0.20 7.12 -5.04
CA GLU A 233 0.84 6.11 -5.11
C GLU A 233 2.08 6.72 -5.76
N VAL A 234 3.24 6.12 -5.53
CA VAL A 234 4.49 6.54 -6.19
C VAL A 234 5.20 5.39 -6.85
N TYR A 235 5.62 5.65 -8.08
CA TYR A 235 6.28 4.67 -8.94
C TYR A 235 7.65 5.17 -9.34
N PHE A 236 8.62 4.26 -9.38
CA PHE A 236 9.93 4.54 -9.94
C PHE A 236 10.48 3.31 -10.64
N LYS A 237 10.94 3.50 -11.89
CA LYS A 237 11.47 2.46 -12.78
C LYS A 237 10.55 1.25 -12.95
N GLY A 238 9.24 1.51 -13.09
CA GLY A 238 8.22 0.48 -13.26
C GLY A 238 7.92 -0.32 -11.98
N ILE A 239 8.19 0.26 -10.82
CA ILE A 239 7.94 -0.36 -9.51
C ILE A 239 7.13 0.60 -8.66
N GLU A 240 5.98 0.14 -8.18
CA GLU A 240 5.22 0.80 -7.12
C GLU A 240 6.00 0.71 -5.80
N LEU A 241 6.33 1.85 -5.22
CA LEU A 241 7.10 1.96 -3.98
C LEU A 241 6.24 2.17 -2.75
N ALA A 242 5.14 2.91 -2.86
CA ALA A 242 4.23 3.16 -1.76
C ALA A 242 2.84 3.56 -2.23
N ASN A 243 1.89 3.38 -1.31
CA ASN A 243 0.51 3.84 -1.39
C ASN A 243 0.19 4.63 -0.10
N GLY A 244 -0.42 5.80 -0.24
CA GLY A 244 -0.76 6.69 0.86
C GLY A 244 -1.97 7.54 0.58
N PHE A 245 -2.56 8.11 1.63
CA PHE A 245 -3.82 8.83 1.53
C PHE A 245 -4.03 9.82 2.68
N HIS A 246 -4.99 10.72 2.47
CA HIS A 246 -5.61 11.52 3.51
C HIS A 246 -6.66 10.65 4.21
N GLU A 247 -6.47 10.41 5.50
CA GLU A 247 -7.15 9.32 6.22
C GLU A 247 -8.64 9.55 6.41
N LEU A 248 -9.48 8.55 6.10
CA LEU A 248 -10.89 8.59 6.46
C LEU A 248 -11.06 8.53 7.98
N ASP A 249 -11.71 9.56 8.53
CA ASP A 249 -11.98 9.73 9.95
C ASP A 249 -13.45 9.47 10.32
N ASN A 250 -14.33 9.26 9.34
CA ASN A 250 -15.75 8.97 9.56
C ASN A 250 -15.97 7.48 9.87
N PRO A 251 -16.37 7.12 11.11
CA PRO A 251 -16.54 5.72 11.50
C PRO A 251 -17.67 5.00 10.76
N ALA A 252 -18.79 5.71 10.49
CA ALA A 252 -19.95 5.11 9.83
C ALA A 252 -19.64 4.82 8.35
N GLU A 253 -18.92 5.74 7.70
CA GLU A 253 -18.46 5.53 6.33
C GLU A 253 -17.42 4.39 6.26
N GLN A 254 -16.46 4.34 7.18
CA GLN A 254 -15.47 3.27 7.22
C GLN A 254 -16.12 1.89 7.42
N LEU A 255 -17.10 1.78 8.32
CA LEU A 255 -17.85 0.55 8.54
C LEU A 255 -18.63 0.14 7.28
N ALA A 256 -19.30 1.08 6.63
CA ALA A 256 -20.04 0.81 5.40
C ALA A 256 -19.11 0.30 4.27
N ARG A 257 -17.90 0.84 4.14
CA ARG A 257 -16.90 0.35 3.18
C ARG A 257 -16.47 -1.09 3.49
N PHE A 258 -16.23 -1.42 4.76
CA PHE A 258 -15.90 -2.80 5.16
C PHE A 258 -17.05 -3.79 4.92
N GLU A 259 -18.30 -3.37 5.12
CA GLU A 259 -19.47 -4.19 4.81
C GLU A 259 -19.62 -4.40 3.30
N GLN A 260 -19.37 -3.37 2.48
CA GLN A 260 -19.38 -3.45 1.03
C GLN A 260 -18.27 -4.37 0.49
N ASP A 261 -17.06 -4.26 1.04
CA ASP A 261 -15.96 -5.17 0.71
C ASP A 261 -16.36 -6.61 0.97
N ASN A 262 -16.92 -6.91 2.14
CA ASN A 262 -17.38 -8.26 2.48
C ASN A 262 -18.50 -8.76 1.57
N ALA A 263 -19.43 -7.89 1.16
CA ALA A 263 -20.44 -8.23 0.16
C ALA A 263 -19.80 -8.59 -1.18
N LYS A 264 -18.85 -7.77 -1.66
CA LYS A 264 -18.09 -8.03 -2.90
C LYS A 264 -17.27 -9.32 -2.81
N ARG A 265 -16.64 -9.61 -1.65
CA ARG A 265 -15.95 -10.89 -1.39
C ARG A 265 -16.90 -12.07 -1.59
N ILE A 266 -18.10 -12.03 -1.02
CA ILE A 266 -19.10 -13.10 -1.15
C ILE A 266 -19.54 -13.27 -2.60
N GLU A 267 -19.79 -12.17 -3.33
CA GLU A 267 -20.13 -12.20 -4.76
C GLU A 267 -19.03 -12.84 -5.61
N MET A 268 -17.76 -12.60 -5.25
CA MET A 268 -16.59 -13.20 -5.89
C MET A 268 -16.30 -14.65 -5.43
N GLY A 269 -17.12 -15.21 -4.54
CA GLY A 269 -16.92 -16.56 -3.98
C GLY A 269 -15.79 -16.66 -2.94
N LEU A 270 -15.34 -15.53 -2.40
CA LEU A 270 -14.37 -15.44 -1.32
C LEU A 270 -15.08 -15.45 0.05
N THR A 271 -14.35 -15.84 1.10
CA THR A 271 -14.86 -15.78 2.47
C THR A 271 -14.84 -14.34 2.98
N ALA A 272 -15.94 -13.92 3.62
CA ALA A 272 -15.99 -12.64 4.35
C ALA A 272 -15.00 -12.64 5.51
N GLN A 273 -14.37 -11.49 5.75
CA GLN A 273 -13.38 -11.28 6.80
C GLN A 273 -14.01 -10.60 8.02
N PRO A 274 -13.55 -10.93 9.25
CA PRO A 274 -14.02 -10.26 10.45
C PRO A 274 -13.61 -8.79 10.46
N ILE A 275 -14.61 -7.89 10.52
CA ILE A 275 -14.40 -6.45 10.66
C ILE A 275 -13.71 -6.14 12.00
N ASP A 276 -12.70 -5.27 11.96
CA ASP A 276 -12.03 -4.79 13.17
C ASP A 276 -12.86 -3.71 13.87
N TYR A 277 -13.72 -4.13 14.79
CA TYR A 277 -14.51 -3.20 15.61
C TYR A 277 -13.67 -2.37 16.60
N HIS A 278 -12.42 -2.75 16.89
CA HIS A 278 -11.53 -1.89 17.68
C HIS A 278 -11.05 -0.69 16.87
N LEU A 279 -10.85 -0.85 15.55
CA LEU A 279 -10.62 0.29 14.67
C LEU A 279 -11.84 1.20 14.63
N ILE A 280 -13.04 0.65 14.41
CA ILE A 280 -14.28 1.46 14.37
C ILE A 280 -14.46 2.24 15.67
N ALA A 281 -14.30 1.60 16.83
CA ALA A 281 -14.39 2.27 18.12
C ALA A 281 -13.32 3.37 18.31
N ALA A 282 -12.13 3.21 17.72
CA ALA A 282 -11.09 4.24 17.75
C ALA A 282 -11.45 5.45 16.86
N LEU A 283 -12.04 5.21 15.68
CA LEU A 283 -12.56 6.29 14.83
C LEU A 283 -13.69 7.05 15.54
N GLU A 284 -14.60 6.35 16.23
CA GLU A 284 -15.66 6.95 17.05
C GLU A 284 -15.11 7.79 18.22
N ALA A 285 -14.00 7.36 18.82
CA ALA A 285 -13.31 8.12 19.87
C ALA A 285 -12.64 9.41 19.33
N GLY A 286 -12.36 9.45 18.01
CA GLY A 286 -11.82 10.59 17.29
C GLY A 286 -10.43 10.30 16.72
N LEU A 287 -10.36 10.08 15.42
CA LEU A 287 -9.10 10.11 14.68
C LEU A 287 -8.76 11.58 14.36
N PRO A 288 -7.56 12.09 14.71
CA PRO A 288 -7.17 13.42 14.29
C PRO A 288 -6.96 13.49 12.78
N GLU A 289 -7.26 14.63 12.17
CA GLU A 289 -6.93 14.92 10.76
C GLU A 289 -5.46 14.58 10.49
N CYS A 290 -5.21 13.65 9.58
CA CYS A 290 -3.88 13.14 9.28
C CYS A 290 -3.82 12.48 7.91
N ALA A 291 -2.59 12.32 7.41
CA ALA A 291 -2.31 11.52 6.23
C ALA A 291 -1.33 10.39 6.60
N GLY A 292 -1.53 9.22 6.00
CA GLY A 292 -0.71 8.02 6.18
C GLY A 292 -0.18 7.47 4.86
N VAL A 293 0.92 6.74 4.91
CA VAL A 293 1.53 6.10 3.73
C VAL A 293 2.32 4.86 4.13
N ALA A 294 2.20 3.81 3.32
CA ALA A 294 2.90 2.54 3.46
C ALA A 294 3.87 2.34 2.28
N LEU A 295 5.16 2.21 2.59
CA LEU A 295 6.27 2.06 1.64
C LEU A 295 6.92 0.68 1.79
N GLY A 296 7.10 -0.03 0.67
CA GLY A 296 7.81 -1.31 0.63
C GLY A 296 9.33 -1.14 0.72
N ILE A 297 9.92 -1.35 1.90
CA ILE A 297 11.38 -1.16 2.12
C ILE A 297 12.20 -2.04 1.21
N ASP A 298 11.77 -3.29 0.98
CA ASP A 298 12.55 -4.21 0.17
C ASP A 298 12.66 -3.74 -1.29
N ARG A 299 11.59 -3.18 -1.85
CA ARG A 299 11.59 -2.55 -3.18
C ARG A 299 12.45 -1.29 -3.21
N LEU A 300 12.37 -0.46 -2.17
CA LEU A 300 13.20 0.73 -2.03
C LEU A 300 14.69 0.38 -2.04
N ILE A 301 15.10 -0.59 -1.22
CA ILE A 301 16.50 -1.04 -1.12
C ILE A 301 16.94 -1.71 -2.41
N MET A 302 16.08 -2.52 -3.04
CA MET A 302 16.37 -3.11 -4.35
C MET A 302 16.70 -2.02 -5.37
N LEU A 303 15.91 -0.95 -5.46
CA LEU A 303 16.20 0.19 -6.33
C LEU A 303 17.47 0.95 -5.91
N ALA A 304 17.65 1.23 -4.62
CA ALA A 304 18.80 1.97 -4.10
C ALA A 304 20.13 1.27 -4.41
N LEU A 305 20.13 -0.07 -4.39
CA LEU A 305 21.30 -0.90 -4.59
C LEU A 305 21.42 -1.42 -6.03
N GLY A 306 20.57 -0.94 -6.95
CA GLY A 306 20.59 -1.33 -8.37
C GLY A 306 20.35 -2.82 -8.61
N GLN A 307 19.61 -3.46 -7.70
CA GLN A 307 19.19 -4.85 -7.80
C GLN A 307 17.90 -4.96 -8.61
N ASP A 308 17.64 -6.16 -9.13
CA ASP A 308 16.52 -6.40 -10.03
C ASP A 308 15.56 -7.48 -9.52
N HIS A 309 15.85 -8.07 -8.37
CA HIS A 309 14.99 -9.05 -7.69
C HIS A 309 15.02 -8.87 -6.16
N ILE A 310 13.87 -8.97 -5.50
CA ILE A 310 13.73 -8.78 -4.05
C ILE A 310 14.57 -9.77 -3.21
N ASP A 311 14.73 -10.99 -3.70
CA ASP A 311 15.64 -12.01 -3.16
C ASP A 311 17.09 -11.54 -3.00
N GLN A 312 17.59 -10.64 -3.84
CA GLN A 312 18.97 -10.13 -3.75
C GLN A 312 19.17 -9.18 -2.56
N VAL A 313 18.08 -8.66 -2.00
CA VAL A 313 18.09 -7.75 -0.84
C VAL A 313 17.41 -8.34 0.40
N THR A 314 17.03 -9.61 0.32
CA THR A 314 16.41 -10.40 1.40
C THR A 314 17.39 -11.47 1.85
N ALA A 315 17.57 -11.64 3.17
CA ALA A 315 18.51 -12.64 3.69
C ALA A 315 18.08 -14.06 3.28
N PHE A 316 16.82 -14.40 3.55
CA PHE A 316 16.22 -15.69 3.24
C PHE A 316 14.80 -15.46 2.67
N PRO A 317 14.63 -15.38 1.35
CA PRO A 317 13.32 -15.28 0.72
C PRO A 317 12.57 -16.61 0.83
N PHE A 318 11.27 -16.59 0.58
CA PHE A 318 10.37 -17.73 0.76
C PHE A 318 10.87 -19.07 0.16
N PRO A 319 11.53 -19.14 -1.02
CA PRO A 319 11.99 -20.42 -1.56
C PRO A 319 13.07 -21.14 -0.73
N ILE A 320 13.75 -20.45 0.18
CA ILE A 320 14.84 -21.00 1.02
C ILE A 320 14.68 -20.74 2.54
N ALA A 321 13.56 -20.15 2.95
CA ALA A 321 13.27 -19.80 4.34
C ALA A 321 12.98 -21.01 5.24
#